data_AF-A0A950VTU4-F1
#
_entry.id   AF-A0A950VTU4-F1
#
_cell.length_a   1.000
_cell.length_b   1.000
_cell.length_c   1.000
_cell.angle_alpha   90.00
_cell.angle_beta   90.00
_cell.angle_gamma   90.00
#
_symmetry.space_group_name_H-M   'P 1'
#
loop_
_entity.id
_entity.type
_entity.pdbx_description
1 polymer ?
#
loop_
_entity_poly.entity_id
_entity_poly.type
_entity_poly.pdbx_seq_one_letter_code
_entity_poly.pdbx_strand_id
1 'polypeptide(L)'
;MTEATAHIRRLFLDPKDTYSDSEAAQLLGTELLELTRRIESGELEGVRTCRGMTLSRKELISFAMDYWPQETIEEALSDDLAKGIPKLLRLANLHVRIPCYEILALERLAERDGKSVDSVLARELRDVVSAESDFLAAKIPGFTAALR
;
A
#
# COMPACT_ATOMS: atom_id res chain seq x y z
N MET A 1 -4.13 0.88 -21.62
CA MET A 1 -4.09 0.19 -20.32
C MET A 1 -2.79 -0.58 -20.28
N THR A 2 -1.90 -0.29 -19.34
CA THR A 2 -0.63 -1.02 -19.19
C THR A 2 -0.89 -2.37 -18.54
N GLU A 3 0.06 -3.30 -18.67
CA GLU A 3 0.00 -4.63 -18.04
C GLU A 3 -0.11 -4.50 -16.50
N ALA A 4 0.65 -3.58 -15.91
CA ALA A 4 0.59 -3.24 -14.48
C ALA A 4 -0.81 -2.77 -14.06
N THR A 5 -1.48 -1.91 -14.84
CA THR A 5 -2.86 -1.48 -14.55
C THR A 5 -3.82 -2.66 -14.51
N ALA A 6 -3.70 -3.62 -15.44
CA ALA A 6 -4.58 -4.79 -15.47
C ALA A 6 -4.37 -5.70 -14.24
N HIS A 7 -3.11 -5.88 -13.82
CA HIS A 7 -2.72 -6.63 -12.63
C HIS A 7 -3.27 -6.00 -11.34
N ILE A 8 -3.07 -4.68 -11.16
CA ILE A 8 -3.61 -3.94 -10.01
C ILE A 8 -5.14 -4.07 -9.97
N ARG A 9 -5.83 -3.76 -11.08
CA ARG A 9 -7.29 -3.83 -11.12
C ARG A 9 -7.80 -5.23 -10.78
N ARG A 10 -7.13 -6.29 -11.26
CA ARG A 10 -7.51 -7.66 -10.94
C ARG A 10 -7.38 -7.95 -9.45
N LEU A 11 -6.24 -7.64 -8.82
CA LEU A 11 -6.03 -7.89 -7.39
C LEU A 11 -7.04 -7.13 -6.50
N PHE A 12 -7.27 -5.85 -6.81
CA PHE A 12 -8.08 -4.95 -5.98
C PHE A 12 -9.59 -5.02 -6.26
N LEU A 13 -10.02 -5.63 -7.37
CA LEU A 13 -11.46 -5.73 -7.71
C LEU A 13 -11.99 -7.17 -7.79
N ASP A 14 -11.13 -8.19 -7.95
CA ASP A 14 -11.58 -9.59 -7.99
C ASP A 14 -12.11 -10.03 -6.62
N PRO A 15 -13.34 -10.59 -6.53
CA PRO A 15 -13.91 -11.07 -5.26
C PRO A 15 -13.20 -12.31 -4.69
N LYS A 16 -12.23 -12.92 -5.38
CA LYS A 16 -11.55 -14.13 -4.89
C LYS A 16 -10.72 -13.87 -3.62
N ASP A 17 -10.98 -14.64 -2.57
CA ASP A 17 -10.35 -14.47 -1.24
C ASP A 17 -8.94 -15.06 -1.11
N THR A 18 -8.58 -16.05 -1.93
CA THR A 18 -7.30 -16.75 -1.85
C THR A 18 -6.72 -17.11 -3.22
N TYR A 19 -5.40 -17.19 -3.29
CA TYR A 19 -4.66 -17.43 -4.53
C TYR A 19 -3.55 -18.47 -4.31
N SER A 20 -3.24 -19.27 -5.32
CA SER A 20 -2.00 -20.05 -5.32
C SER A 20 -0.79 -19.14 -5.52
N ASP A 21 0.41 -19.64 -5.21
CA ASP A 21 1.68 -18.99 -5.54
C ASP A 21 1.80 -18.62 -7.04
N SER A 22 1.39 -19.51 -7.94
CA SER A 22 1.39 -19.24 -9.38
C SER A 22 0.43 -18.13 -9.80
N GLU A 23 -0.77 -18.09 -9.23
CA GLU A 23 -1.75 -17.03 -9.50
C GLU A 23 -1.31 -15.70 -8.90
N ALA A 24 -0.75 -15.71 -7.69
CA ALA A 24 -0.22 -14.53 -7.03
C ALA A 24 0.97 -13.93 -7.81
N ALA A 25 1.85 -14.77 -8.34
CA ALA A 25 2.97 -14.31 -9.17
C ALA A 25 2.47 -13.60 -10.43
N GLN A 26 1.48 -14.17 -11.12
CA GLN A 26 0.82 -13.54 -12.26
C GLN A 26 0.15 -12.22 -11.87
N LEU A 27 -0.56 -12.17 -10.74
CA LEU A 27 -1.24 -10.97 -10.27
C LEU A 27 -0.29 -9.83 -9.91
N LEU A 28 0.91 -10.15 -9.42
CA LEU A 28 1.93 -9.17 -9.08
C LEU A 28 2.83 -8.82 -10.28
N GLY A 29 2.64 -9.50 -11.43
CA GLY A 29 3.52 -9.35 -12.59
C GLY A 29 4.96 -9.75 -12.31
N THR A 30 5.18 -10.74 -11.44
CA THR A 30 6.51 -11.21 -11.02
C THR A 30 6.71 -12.67 -11.37
N GLU A 31 7.97 -13.09 -11.41
CA GLU A 31 8.35 -14.49 -11.61
C GLU A 31 8.01 -15.32 -10.37
N LEU A 32 7.55 -16.56 -10.57
CA LEU A 32 7.18 -17.46 -9.47
C LEU A 32 8.34 -17.70 -8.50
N LEU A 33 9.57 -17.78 -9.01
CA LEU A 33 10.76 -17.94 -8.18
C LEU A 33 11.04 -16.72 -7.29
N GLU A 34 10.76 -15.51 -7.77
CA GLU A 34 10.88 -14.28 -6.99
C GLU A 34 9.83 -14.23 -5.88
N LEU A 35 8.58 -14.56 -6.19
CA LEU A 35 7.53 -14.67 -5.18
C LEU A 35 7.88 -15.71 -4.11
N THR A 36 8.42 -16.85 -4.52
CA THR A 36 8.83 -17.92 -3.59
C THR A 36 9.90 -17.44 -2.63
N ARG A 37 10.90 -16.67 -3.12
CA ARG A 37 11.93 -16.08 -2.26
C ARG A 37 11.35 -15.10 -1.23
N ARG A 38 10.30 -14.35 -1.59
CA ARG A 38 9.61 -13.43 -0.66
C ARG A 38 8.81 -14.17 0.40
N ILE A 39 8.20 -15.30 0.03
CA ILE A 39 7.54 -16.19 0.98
C ILE A 39 8.56 -16.76 1.97
N GLU A 40 9.72 -17.19 1.47
CA GLU A 40 10.78 -17.75 2.30
C GLU A 40 11.47 -16.71 3.20
N SER A 41 11.57 -15.45 2.76
CA SER A 41 12.08 -14.34 3.57
C SER A 41 11.09 -13.85 4.62
N GLY A 42 9.80 -14.22 4.52
CA GLY A 42 8.73 -13.75 5.39
C GLY A 42 8.17 -12.39 4.99
N GLU A 43 8.55 -11.85 3.82
CA GLU A 43 7.94 -10.63 3.25
C GLU A 43 6.48 -10.85 2.81
N LEU A 44 6.09 -12.10 2.58
CA LEU A 44 4.77 -12.46 2.08
C LEU A 44 4.30 -13.75 2.78
N GLU A 45 3.24 -13.66 3.56
CA GLU A 45 2.77 -14.78 4.39
C GLU A 45 1.70 -15.63 3.70
N GLY A 46 1.79 -16.95 3.86
CA GLY A 46 0.83 -17.88 3.29
C GLY A 46 0.64 -19.13 4.11
N VAL A 47 -0.47 -19.82 3.86
CA VAL A 47 -0.77 -21.12 4.47
C VAL A 47 -0.29 -22.22 3.53
N ARG A 48 0.62 -23.07 4.02
CA ARG A 48 1.06 -24.24 3.26
C ARG A 48 -0.02 -25.32 3.27
N THR A 49 -0.43 -25.73 2.08
CA THR A 49 -1.42 -26.80 1.85
C THR A 49 -0.79 -27.98 1.11
N CYS A 50 -1.55 -29.08 0.97
CA CYS A 50 -1.13 -30.23 0.16
C CYS A 50 -0.98 -29.91 -1.35
N ARG A 51 -1.48 -28.75 -1.80
CA ARG A 51 -1.40 -28.29 -3.20
C ARG A 51 -0.37 -27.18 -3.43
N GLY A 52 0.41 -26.81 -2.40
CA GLY A 52 1.35 -25.69 -2.45
C GLY A 52 0.99 -24.57 -1.48
N MET A 53 1.56 -23.39 -1.70
CA MET A 53 1.28 -22.22 -0.86
C MET A 53 -0.05 -21.58 -1.25
N THR A 54 -0.86 -21.21 -0.27
CA THR A 54 -2.11 -20.47 -0.46
C THR A 54 -2.02 -19.13 0.25
N LEU A 55 -2.26 -18.07 -0.51
CA LEU A 55 -2.08 -16.68 -0.11
C LEU A 55 -3.45 -16.01 0.03
N SER A 56 -3.65 -15.27 1.11
CA SER A 56 -4.89 -14.51 1.27
C SER A 56 -4.88 -13.25 0.40
N ARG A 57 -6.04 -12.83 -0.07
CA ARG A 57 -6.19 -11.57 -0.78
C ARG A 57 -5.71 -10.38 0.06
N LYS A 58 -6.00 -10.39 1.36
CA LYS A 58 -5.58 -9.34 2.28
C LYS A 58 -4.06 -9.19 2.32
N GLU A 59 -3.36 -10.31 2.40
CA GLU A 59 -1.90 -10.34 2.35
C GLU A 59 -1.36 -9.78 1.04
N LEU A 60 -1.89 -10.25 -0.09
CA LEU A 60 -1.46 -9.78 -1.40
C LEU A 60 -1.73 -8.28 -1.59
N ILE A 61 -2.85 -7.76 -1.07
CA ILE A 61 -3.14 -6.32 -1.07
C ILE A 61 -2.14 -5.57 -0.19
N SER A 62 -1.86 -6.06 1.02
CA SER A 62 -0.87 -5.44 1.91
C SER A 62 0.49 -5.34 1.23
N PHE A 63 0.97 -6.46 0.69
CA PHE A 63 2.23 -6.51 -0.06
C PHE A 63 2.21 -5.60 -1.29
N ALA A 64 1.11 -5.58 -2.04
CA ALA A 64 0.97 -4.74 -3.23
C ALA A 64 1.03 -3.25 -2.92
N MET A 65 0.50 -2.82 -1.76
CA MET A 65 0.56 -1.43 -1.29
C MET A 65 1.99 -1.00 -0.90
N ASP A 66 2.85 -1.95 -0.52
CA ASP A 66 4.28 -1.70 -0.30
C ASP A 66 5.11 -1.80 -1.59
N TYR A 67 4.65 -2.62 -2.55
CA TYR A 67 5.35 -2.89 -3.80
C TYR A 67 5.11 -1.83 -4.89
N TRP A 68 3.87 -1.38 -5.07
CA TRP A 68 3.52 -0.33 -6.02
C TRP A 68 3.27 1.00 -5.31
N PRO A 69 3.69 2.14 -5.88
CA PRO A 69 3.30 3.45 -5.36
C PRO A 69 1.78 3.57 -5.29
N GLN A 70 1.27 4.11 -4.18
CA GLN A 70 -0.18 4.21 -3.99
C GLN A 70 -0.85 5.06 -5.07
N GLU A 71 -0.18 6.11 -5.57
CA GLU A 71 -0.65 6.92 -6.70
C GLU A 71 -0.90 6.06 -7.94
N THR A 72 0.00 5.11 -8.22
CA THR A 72 -0.14 4.18 -9.34
C THR A 72 -1.32 3.23 -9.14
N ILE A 73 -1.55 2.79 -7.90
CA ILE A 73 -2.69 1.93 -7.55
C ILE A 73 -4.00 2.70 -7.74
N GLU A 74 -4.10 3.92 -7.21
CA GLU A 74 -5.31 4.73 -7.31
C GLU A 74 -5.63 5.14 -8.75
N GLU A 75 -4.61 5.50 -9.53
CA GLU A 75 -4.74 5.80 -10.96
C GLU A 75 -5.24 4.56 -11.74
N ALA A 76 -4.69 3.37 -11.45
CA ALA A 76 -5.12 2.13 -12.10
C ALA A 76 -6.58 1.77 -11.78
N LEU A 77 -7.03 2.08 -10.56
CA LEU A 77 -8.41 1.84 -10.15
C LEU A 77 -9.40 2.86 -10.72
N SER A 78 -8.98 4.13 -10.84
CA SER A 78 -9.77 5.21 -11.44
C SER A 78 -11.21 5.23 -10.88
N ASP A 79 -12.23 5.13 -11.71
CA ASP A 79 -13.66 5.13 -11.30
C ASP A 79 -14.03 4.01 -10.31
N ASP A 80 -13.25 2.92 -10.26
CA ASP A 80 -13.46 1.80 -9.34
C ASP A 80 -12.66 1.93 -8.02
N LEU A 81 -11.94 3.04 -7.81
CA LEU A 81 -11.17 3.30 -6.58
C LEU A 81 -12.01 3.07 -5.33
N ALA A 82 -13.29 3.45 -5.37
CA ALA A 82 -14.16 3.31 -4.22
C ALA A 82 -14.49 1.86 -3.84
N LYS A 83 -14.37 0.93 -4.80
CA LYS A 83 -14.60 -0.51 -4.61
C LYS A 83 -13.34 -1.23 -4.12
N GLY A 84 -12.17 -0.76 -4.55
CA GLY A 84 -10.88 -1.40 -4.22
C GLY A 84 -10.24 -0.89 -2.93
N ILE A 85 -10.34 0.41 -2.63
CA ILE A 85 -9.65 1.03 -1.49
C ILE A 85 -10.66 1.77 -0.59
N PRO A 86 -10.75 1.43 0.71
CA PRO A 86 -11.55 2.17 1.69
C PRO A 86 -11.19 3.64 1.75
N LYS A 87 -12.19 4.52 1.99
CA LYS A 87 -11.99 5.98 1.97
C LYS A 87 -10.82 6.48 2.83
N LEU A 88 -10.64 5.92 4.03
CA LEU A 88 -9.57 6.32 4.96
C LEU A 88 -8.16 5.94 4.48
N LEU A 89 -8.07 5.01 3.53
CA LEU A 89 -6.81 4.57 2.94
C LEU A 89 -6.48 5.28 1.64
N ARG A 90 -7.35 6.17 1.12
CA ARG A 90 -7.09 6.88 -0.14
C ARG A 90 -6.20 8.10 0.07
N LEU A 91 -5.37 8.41 -0.90
CA LEU A 91 -4.58 9.63 -0.94
C LEU A 91 -5.50 10.85 -0.97
N ALA A 92 -5.05 11.89 -0.28
CA ALA A 92 -5.73 13.17 -0.24
C ALA A 92 -4.70 14.30 -0.25
N ASN A 93 -5.00 15.36 -0.98
CA ASN A 93 -4.15 16.55 -1.03
C ASN A 93 -4.39 17.41 0.21
N LEU A 94 -3.34 17.62 1.00
CA LEU A 94 -3.34 18.54 2.13
C LEU A 94 -2.66 19.86 1.74
N HIS A 95 -3.40 20.96 1.78
CA HIS A 95 -2.85 22.31 1.51
C HIS A 95 -2.70 23.07 2.82
N VAL A 96 -1.48 23.48 3.15
CA VAL A 96 -1.14 24.18 4.40
C VAL A 96 -0.29 25.42 4.12
N ARG A 97 -0.38 26.41 5.00
CA ARG A 97 0.50 27.57 5.01
C ARG A 97 1.49 27.41 6.16
N ILE A 98 2.76 27.28 5.82
CA ILE A 98 3.86 27.10 6.78
C ILE A 98 4.94 28.15 6.57
N PRO A 99 5.75 28.47 7.59
CA PRO A 99 6.92 29.34 7.44
C PRO A 99 7.88 28.85 6.35
N CYS A 100 8.51 29.78 5.63
CA CYS A 100 9.44 29.44 4.54
C CYS A 100 10.64 28.57 5.00
N TYR A 101 11.08 28.70 6.26
CA TYR A 101 12.19 27.89 6.76
C TYR A 101 11.84 26.40 6.85
N GLU A 102 10.55 26.06 7.05
CA GLU A 102 10.09 24.67 7.11
C GLU A 102 10.07 24.04 5.72
N ILE A 103 9.68 24.80 4.70
CA ILE A 103 9.77 24.38 3.29
C ILE A 103 11.23 24.06 2.95
N LEU A 104 12.15 24.99 3.26
CA LEU A 104 13.58 24.78 3.03
C LEU A 104 14.11 23.57 3.80
N ALA A 105 13.69 23.36 5.05
CA ALA A 105 14.11 22.20 5.83
C ALA A 105 13.65 20.89 5.17
N LEU A 106 12.38 20.82 4.74
CA LEU A 106 11.84 19.65 4.03
C LEU A 106 12.59 19.37 2.72
N GLU A 107 12.88 20.39 1.93
CA GLU A 107 13.67 20.26 0.69
C GLU A 107 15.06 19.69 0.97
N ARG A 108 15.77 20.17 2.00
CA ARG A 108 17.10 19.66 2.37
C ARG A 108 17.07 18.23 2.89
N LEU A 109 16.04 17.85 3.64
CA LEU A 109 15.87 16.48 4.11
C LEU A 109 15.57 15.53 2.94
N ALA A 110 14.71 15.97 2.01
CA ALA A 110 14.37 15.24 0.80
C ALA A 110 15.62 15.01 -0.08
N GLU A 111 16.43 16.05 -0.31
CA GLU A 111 17.71 15.95 -1.02
C GLU A 111 18.67 14.97 -0.35
N ARG A 112 18.85 15.06 0.98
CA ARG A 112 19.75 14.20 1.75
C ARG A 112 19.39 12.72 1.60
N ASP A 113 18.09 12.41 1.62
CA ASP A 113 17.59 11.03 1.64
C ASP A 113 17.24 10.50 0.23
N GLY A 114 17.42 11.32 -0.82
CA GLY A 114 17.07 10.97 -2.20
C GLY A 114 15.57 10.76 -2.43
N LYS A 115 14.73 11.53 -1.72
CA LYS A 115 13.27 11.41 -1.72
C LYS A 115 12.58 12.70 -2.17
N SER A 116 11.26 12.65 -2.37
CA SER A 116 10.46 13.87 -2.55
C SER A 116 10.10 14.53 -1.21
N VAL A 117 9.79 15.83 -1.25
CA VAL A 117 9.24 16.56 -0.08
C VAL A 117 7.99 15.87 0.46
N ASP A 118 7.09 15.44 -0.43
CA ASP A 118 5.86 14.73 -0.08
C ASP A 118 6.15 13.43 0.69
N SER A 119 7.18 12.67 0.28
CA SER A 119 7.57 11.44 0.96
C SER A 119 8.10 11.69 2.37
N VAL A 120 8.85 12.79 2.56
CA VAL A 120 9.33 13.21 3.89
C VAL A 120 8.14 13.62 4.75
N LEU A 121 7.26 14.48 4.25
CA LEU A 121 6.11 14.96 5.02
C LEU A 121 5.12 13.83 5.34
N ALA A 122 4.86 12.92 4.41
CA ALA A 122 3.99 11.77 4.63
C ALA A 122 4.49 10.86 5.75
N ARG A 123 5.82 10.70 5.88
CA ARG A 123 6.43 9.97 7.00
C ARG A 123 6.16 10.68 8.32
N GLU A 124 6.47 11.98 8.41
CA GLU A 124 6.26 12.74 9.65
C GLU A 124 4.77 12.75 10.08
N LEU A 125 3.84 12.85 9.11
CA LEU A 125 2.41 12.72 9.38
C LEU A 125 2.04 11.33 9.88
N ARG A 126 2.65 10.26 9.35
CA ARG A 126 2.46 8.89 9.84
C ARG A 126 2.97 8.74 11.28
N ASP A 127 4.10 9.35 11.60
CA ASP A 127 4.67 9.32 12.94
C ASP A 127 3.72 10.02 13.95
N VAL A 128 3.12 11.16 13.57
CA VAL A 128 2.08 11.82 14.37
C VAL A 128 0.84 10.93 14.55
N VAL A 129 0.34 10.33 13.46
CA VAL A 129 -0.82 9.43 13.50
C VAL A 129 -0.56 8.20 14.39
N SER A 130 0.66 7.67 14.34
CA SER A 130 1.09 6.55 15.19
C SER A 130 1.13 6.95 16.67
N ALA A 131 1.71 8.11 16.98
CA ALA A 131 1.81 8.63 18.34
C ALA A 131 0.44 8.88 18.98
N GLU A 132 -0.54 9.36 18.20
CA GLU A 132 -1.89 9.69 18.66
C GLU A 132 -2.91 8.56 18.44
N SER A 133 -2.45 7.35 18.11
CA SER A 133 -3.30 6.25 17.62
C SER A 133 -4.46 5.88 18.55
N ASP A 134 -4.23 5.81 19.86
CA ASP A 134 -5.29 5.49 20.85
C ASP A 134 -6.40 6.55 20.86
N PHE A 135 -6.01 7.82 20.83
CA PHE A 135 -6.96 8.94 20.79
C PHE A 135 -7.73 8.94 19.47
N LEU A 136 -7.03 8.79 18.34
CA LEU A 136 -7.63 8.78 17.01
C LEU A 136 -8.58 7.60 16.81
N ALA A 137 -8.22 6.41 17.31
CA ALA A 137 -9.08 5.22 17.27
C ALA A 137 -10.41 5.44 18.01
N ALA A 138 -10.40 6.19 19.12
CA ALA A 138 -11.61 6.52 19.87
C ALA A 138 -12.48 7.60 19.18
N LYS A 139 -11.94 8.37 18.22
CA LYS A 139 -12.61 9.54 17.63
C LYS A 139 -12.96 9.39 16.16
N ILE A 140 -12.23 8.57 15.41
CA ILE A 140 -12.41 8.40 13.96
C ILE A 140 -12.99 7.00 13.70
N PRO A 141 -14.27 6.89 13.30
CA PRO A 141 -14.87 5.60 12.95
C PRO A 141 -14.08 4.91 11.82
N GLY A 142 -13.72 3.64 12.04
CA GLY A 142 -12.98 2.83 11.06
C GLY A 142 -11.47 3.02 11.08
N PHE A 143 -10.91 3.87 11.94
CA PHE A 143 -9.48 4.14 12.00
C PHE A 143 -8.63 2.90 12.31
N THR A 144 -9.00 2.10 13.32
CA THR A 144 -8.29 0.84 13.64
C THR A 144 -8.30 -0.15 12.48
N ALA A 145 -9.34 -0.16 11.66
CA ALA A 145 -9.42 -1.03 10.50
C ALA A 145 -8.52 -0.56 9.34
N ALA A 146 -8.24 0.75 9.25
CA ALA A 146 -7.34 1.33 8.27
C ALA A 146 -5.86 1.13 8.63
N LEU A 147 -5.52 0.89 9.89
CA LEU A 147 -4.13 0.62 10.33
C LEU A 147 -3.72 -0.87 10.20
N ARG A 148 -4.56 -1.74 9.62
CA ARG A 148 -4.44 -3.20 9.68
C ARG A 148 -4.35 -3.87 8.33
#